data_AF-A0A7K3HC63-F1
#
_entry.id   AF-A0A7K3HC63-F1
#
_cell.length_a   1.000
_cell.length_b   1.000
_cell.length_c   1.000
_cell.angle_alpha   90.00
_cell.angle_beta   90.00
_cell.angle_gamma   90.00
#
_symmetry.space_group_name_H-M   'P 1'
#
loop_
_entity.id
_entity.type
_entity.pdbx_description
1 polymer ?
#
loop_
_entity_poly.entity_id
_entity_poly.type
_entity_poly.pdbx_seq_one_letter_code
_entity_poly.pdbx_strand_id
1 'polypeptide(L)'
;MDVVEVLPGLHMFRFRIGQAYLWRDGDELTLIDAGGAHDSPAIIAAVRDLGFRPEQVRRIVLTHGHPDHTGAAAELAARCGAETSAHRLDAPVVRGEAEAAP
;
A
#
# COMPACT_ATOMS: atom_id res chain seq x y z
N MET A 1 -5.81 8.73 9.59
CA MET A 1 -5.17 8.82 8.27
C MET A 1 -6.01 9.79 7.46
N ASP A 2 -5.38 10.75 6.79
CA ASP A 2 -6.07 11.71 5.93
C ASP A 2 -5.98 11.26 4.48
N VAL A 3 -7.03 11.52 3.69
CA VAL A 3 -7.06 11.24 2.25
C VAL A 3 -7.01 12.56 1.50
N VAL A 4 -6.03 12.71 0.62
CA VAL A 4 -5.85 13.90 -0.22
C VAL A 4 -5.90 13.49 -1.68
N GLU A 5 -6.86 14.01 -2.45
CA GLU A 5 -6.81 13.88 -3.91
C GLU A 5 -5.68 14.76 -4.45
N VAL A 6 -4.68 14.13 -5.08
CA VAL A 6 -3.50 14.83 -5.63
C VAL A 6 -3.79 15.29 -7.05
N LEU A 7 -4.43 14.42 -7.82
CA LEU A 7 -4.96 14.68 -9.17
C LEU A 7 -6.07 13.65 -9.45
N PRO A 8 -6.90 13.84 -10.49
CA PRO A 8 -7.99 12.91 -10.79
C PRO A 8 -7.53 11.45 -10.87
N GLY A 9 -8.00 10.62 -9.93
CA GLY A 9 -7.64 9.20 -9.85
C GLY A 9 -6.39 8.86 -9.04
N LEU A 10 -5.68 9.85 -8.46
CA LEU A 10 -4.58 9.66 -7.53
C LEU A 10 -4.91 10.24 -6.17
N HIS A 11 -4.95 9.36 -5.17
CA HIS A 11 -5.17 9.75 -3.78
C HIS A 11 -3.94 9.45 -2.95
N MET A 12 -3.55 10.38 -2.10
CA MET A 12 -2.51 10.20 -1.10
C MET A 12 -3.15 9.88 0.24
N PHE A 13 -2.69 8.81 0.87
CA PHE A 13 -3.03 8.38 2.21
C PHE A 13 -1.92 8.84 3.17
N ARG A 14 -2.23 9.81 4.01
CA ARG A 14 -1.28 10.39 4.97
C ARG A 14 -1.42 9.73 6.33
N PHE A 15 -0.37 9.04 6.75
CA PHE A 15 -0.26 8.47 8.10
C PHE A 15 0.44 9.47 9.03
N ARG A 16 0.65 9.06 10.29
CA ARG A 16 1.49 9.84 11.22
C ARG A 16 2.94 9.89 10.76
N ILE A 17 3.42 8.79 10.16
CA ILE A 17 4.77 8.61 9.62
C ILE A 17 4.59 8.04 8.21
N GLY A 18 5.18 8.70 7.21
CA GLY A 18 5.09 8.27 5.81
C GLY A 18 3.72 8.51 5.16
N GLN A 19 3.60 7.99 3.94
CA GLN A 19 2.40 8.09 3.12
C GLN A 19 2.33 6.88 2.17
N ALA A 20 1.12 6.55 1.74
CA ALA A 20 0.86 5.65 0.63
C ALA A 20 0.04 6.38 -0.45
N TYR A 21 -0.06 5.79 -1.63
CA TYR A 21 -0.89 6.33 -2.71
C TYR A 21 -1.80 5.26 -3.29
N LEU A 22 -3.02 5.65 -3.61
CA LEU A 22 -3.95 4.85 -4.38
C LEU A 22 -4.11 5.46 -5.77
N TRP A 23 -3.59 4.76 -6.77
CA TRP A 23 -3.72 5.13 -8.18
C TRP A 23 -4.82 4.30 -8.85
N ARG A 24 -5.71 4.98 -9.56
CA ARG A 24 -6.73 4.37 -10.41
C ARG A 24 -6.28 4.33 -11.86
N ASP A 25 -6.24 3.13 -12.42
CA ASP A 25 -5.96 2.85 -13.82
C ASP A 25 -7.14 2.06 -14.42
N GLY A 26 -8.08 2.79 -15.02
CA GLY A 26 -9.35 2.21 -15.46
C GLY A 26 -10.19 1.69 -14.29
N ASP A 27 -10.43 0.38 -14.27
CA ASP A 27 -11.19 -0.32 -13.22
C ASP A 27 -10.30 -0.96 -12.15
N GLU A 28 -8.98 -0.92 -12.35
CA GLU A 28 -8.00 -1.45 -11.41
C GLU A 28 -7.38 -0.35 -10.54
N LEU A 29 -6.98 -0.73 -9.35
CA LEU A 29 -6.26 0.10 -8.42
C LEU A 29 -4.87 -0.47 -8.17
N THR A 30 -3.89 0.43 -8.11
CA THR A 30 -2.55 0.17 -7.61
C THR A 30 -2.35 0.93 -6.32
N LEU A 31 -1.97 0.22 -5.27
CA LEU A 31 -1.51 0.82 -4.03
C LEU A 31 0.02 0.96 -4.09
N ILE A 32 0.54 2.16 -3.83
CA ILE A 32 1.98 2.42 -3.70
C ILE A 32 2.26 2.63 -2.21
N ASP A 33 3.11 1.77 -1.65
CA ASP A 33 3.33 1.58 -0.20
C ASP A 33 2.09 1.16 0.60
N ALA A 34 2.29 0.70 1.82
CA ALA A 34 1.28 0.02 2.64
C ALA A 34 1.19 0.54 4.07
N GLY A 35 1.92 1.60 4.43
CA GLY A 35 1.95 2.09 5.81
C GLY A 35 2.59 1.08 6.78
N GLY A 36 2.36 1.30 8.07
CA GLY A 36 2.80 0.41 9.15
C GLY A 36 1.88 -0.80 9.35
N ALA A 37 2.32 -1.76 10.16
CA ALA A 37 1.65 -3.05 10.37
C ALA A 37 0.18 -2.99 10.83
N HIS A 38 -0.29 -1.84 11.34
CA HIS A 38 -1.66 -1.65 11.82
C HIS A 38 -2.51 -0.75 10.90
N ASP A 39 -1.99 -0.33 9.74
CA ASP A 39 -2.66 0.62 8.85
C ASP A 39 -3.62 -0.04 7.84
N SER A 40 -3.56 -1.38 7.69
CA SER A 40 -4.45 -2.14 6.78
C SER A 40 -5.93 -1.78 6.93
N PRO A 41 -6.53 -1.76 8.14
CA PRO A 41 -7.93 -1.38 8.32
C PRO A 41 -8.25 0.04 7.84
N ALA A 42 -7.33 1.00 8.05
CA ALA A 42 -7.53 2.40 7.64
C ALA A 42 -7.45 2.55 6.11
N ILE A 43 -6.52 1.83 5.47
CA ILE A 43 -6.38 1.80 4.01
C ILE A 43 -7.63 1.18 3.36
N ILE A 44 -8.11 0.04 3.87
CA ILE A 44 -9.33 -0.61 3.37
C ILE A 44 -10.57 0.27 3.54
N ALA A 45 -10.67 0.98 4.67
CA ALA A 45 -11.75 1.95 4.88
C ALA A 45 -11.68 3.08 3.84
N ALA A 46 -10.51 3.68 3.61
CA ALA A 46 -10.36 4.74 2.63
C ALA A 46 -10.64 4.28 1.19
N VAL A 47 -10.25 3.08 0.80
CA VAL A 47 -10.61 2.49 -0.51
C VAL A 47 -12.13 2.43 -0.68
N ARG A 48 -12.85 2.02 0.37
CA ARG A 48 -14.33 1.96 0.37
C ARG A 48 -14.97 3.34 0.36
N ASP A 49 -14.44 4.28 1.14
CA ASP A 49 -14.94 5.66 1.21
C ASP A 49 -14.77 6.40 -0.12
N LEU A 50 -13.74 6.05 -0.89
CA LEU A 50 -13.54 6.51 -2.27
C LEU A 50 -14.47 5.82 -3.30
N GLY A 51 -15.35 4.93 -2.86
CA GLY A 51 -16.34 4.24 -3.69
C GLY A 51 -15.81 3.00 -4.40
N PHE A 52 -14.63 2.51 -4.03
CA PHE A 52 -14.04 1.31 -4.63
C PHE A 52 -14.25 0.07 -3.74
N ARG A 53 -14.11 -1.10 -4.34
CA ARG A 53 -14.04 -2.36 -3.60
C ARG A 53 -12.57 -2.73 -3.35
N PRO A 54 -12.21 -3.28 -2.18
CA PRO A 54 -10.85 -3.76 -1.91
C PRO A 54 -10.29 -4.68 -3.00
N GLU A 55 -11.11 -5.52 -3.60
CA GLU A 55 -10.73 -6.47 -4.65
C GLU A 55 -10.37 -5.79 -5.98
N GLN A 56 -10.59 -4.47 -6.11
CA GLN A 56 -10.08 -3.67 -7.22
C GLN A 56 -8.60 -3.31 -7.03
N VAL A 57 -8.05 -3.39 -5.82
CA VAL A 57 -6.61 -3.30 -5.60
C VAL A 57 -5.97 -4.57 -6.12
N ARG A 58 -5.43 -4.50 -7.33
CA ARG A 58 -4.78 -5.65 -8.00
C ARG A 58 -3.28 -5.69 -7.76
N ARG A 59 -2.69 -4.52 -7.45
CA ARG A 59 -1.25 -4.33 -7.36
C ARG A 59 -0.91 -3.56 -6.10
N ILE A 60 0.14 -4.00 -5.39
CA ILE A 60 0.82 -3.28 -4.32
C ILE A 60 2.27 -3.11 -4.75
N VAL A 61 2.74 -1.87 -4.89
CA VAL A 61 4.11 -1.55 -5.26
C VAL A 61 4.80 -0.92 -4.07
N LEU A 62 5.85 -1.56 -3.57
CA LEU A 62 6.61 -1.07 -2.42
C LEU A 62 7.81 -0.25 -2.90
N THR A 63 7.97 0.95 -2.34
CA THR A 63 9.06 1.86 -2.71
C THR A 63 10.41 1.39 -2.15
N HIS A 64 10.43 0.94 -0.89
CA HIS A 64 11.62 0.41 -0.21
C HIS A 64 11.23 -0.40 1.03
N GLY A 65 12.19 -1.10 1.64
CA GLY A 65 11.99 -2.11 2.69
C GLY A 65 11.70 -1.63 4.12
N HIS A 66 11.42 -0.34 4.36
CA HIS A 66 11.20 0.13 5.74
C HIS A 66 9.80 -0.26 6.28
N PRO A 67 9.66 -0.49 7.61
CA PRO A 67 8.40 -0.96 8.20
C PRO A 67 7.22 0.00 8.07
N ASP A 68 7.46 1.31 7.97
CA ASP A 68 6.43 2.33 7.76
C ASP A 68 5.91 2.40 6.32
N HIS A 69 6.56 1.69 5.39
CA HIS A 69 6.12 1.56 4.01
C HIS A 69 5.60 0.15 3.68
N THR A 70 6.11 -0.87 4.35
CA THR A 70 5.85 -2.28 4.00
C THR A 70 4.99 -3.01 5.02
N GLY A 71 4.75 -2.41 6.19
CA GLY A 71 4.22 -3.08 7.36
C GLY A 71 2.88 -3.76 7.13
N ALA A 72 1.95 -3.12 6.41
CA ALA A 72 0.64 -3.72 6.12
C ALA A 72 0.57 -4.53 4.81
N ALA A 73 1.66 -4.62 4.05
CA ALA A 73 1.63 -5.10 2.67
C ALA A 73 1.10 -6.54 2.56
N ALA A 74 1.53 -7.44 3.44
CA ALA A 74 1.09 -8.83 3.44
C ALA A 74 -0.41 -8.97 3.74
N GLU A 75 -0.91 -8.21 4.71
CA GLU A 75 -2.33 -8.24 5.09
C GLU A 75 -3.21 -7.67 3.97
N LEU A 76 -2.79 -6.55 3.36
CA LEU A 76 -3.50 -5.94 2.25
C LEU A 76 -3.51 -6.84 1.01
N ALA A 77 -2.38 -7.49 0.70
CA ALA A 77 -2.30 -8.47 -0.38
C ALA A 77 -3.33 -9.60 -0.17
N ALA A 78 -3.40 -10.14 1.04
CA ALA A 78 -4.36 -11.20 1.38
C ALA A 78 -5.83 -10.73 1.32
N ARG A 79 -6.12 -9.52 1.81
CA ARG A 79 -7.50 -8.97 1.82
C ARG A 79 -7.99 -8.58 0.43
N CYS A 80 -7.12 -8.05 -0.41
CA CYS A 80 -7.47 -7.56 -1.75
C CYS A 80 -7.31 -8.63 -2.84
N GLY A 81 -6.55 -9.70 -2.56
CA GLY A 81 -6.10 -10.62 -3.60
C GLY A 81 -5.11 -9.97 -4.57
N ALA A 82 -4.27 -9.07 -4.05
CA ALA A 82 -3.34 -8.25 -4.84
C ALA A 82 -1.96 -8.90 -4.98
N GLU A 83 -1.29 -8.64 -6.10
CA GLU A 83 0.13 -8.97 -6.27
C GLU A 83 1.01 -7.87 -5.67
N THR A 84 2.00 -8.25 -4.85
CA THR A 84 2.98 -7.32 -4.28
C THR A 84 4.28 -7.36 -5.07
N SER A 85 4.71 -6.19 -5.55
CA SER A 85 5.98 -5.98 -6.23
C SER A 85 6.91 -5.11 -5.39
N ALA A 86 8.17 -5.49 -5.31
CA ALA A 86 9.24 -4.72 -4.67
C ALA A 86 10.52 -4.82 -5.49
N HIS A 87 11.44 -3.88 -5.32
CA HIS A 87 12.76 -4.01 -5.94
C HIS A 87 13.48 -5.25 -5.43
N ARG A 88 14.24 -5.94 -6.30
CA ARG A 88 14.88 -7.23 -5.96
C ARG A 88 15.83 -7.17 -4.75
N LEU A 89 16.40 -6.00 -4.48
CA LEU A 89 17.30 -5.80 -3.33
C LEU A 89 16.55 -5.64 -2.02
N ASP A 90 15.30 -5.15 -2.05
CA ASP A 90 14.44 -5.03 -0.87
C ASP A 90 13.59 -6.28 -0.64
N ALA A 91 13.39 -7.09 -1.68
CA ALA A 91 12.54 -8.28 -1.61
C ALA A 91 12.88 -9.27 -0.46
N PRO A 92 14.16 -9.51 -0.09
CA PRO A 92 14.48 -10.32 1.09
C PRO A 92 14.00 -9.67 2.39
N VAL A 93 14.15 -8.35 2.54
CA VAL A 93 13.70 -7.60 3.73
C VAL A 93 12.17 -7.63 3.82
N VAL A 94 11.48 -7.35 2.71
CA VAL A 94 10.01 -7.38 2.62
C VAL A 94 9.44 -8.76 2.95
N ARG A 95 10.14 -9.85 2.57
CA ARG A 95 9.74 -11.23 2.89
C ARG A 95 10.12 -11.67 4.31
N GLY A 96 10.84 -10.85 5.07
CA GLY A 96 11.36 -11.20 6.39
C GLY A 96 12.53 -12.17 6.36
N GLU A 97 13.23 -12.26 5.22
CA GLU A 97 14.40 -13.13 4.99
C GLU A 97 15.72 -12.44 5.36
N ALA A 98 15.72 -11.10 5.48
CA ALA A 98 16.87 -10.28 5.84
C ALA A 98 16.44 -9.06 6.68
N GLU A 99 17.38 -8.46 7.40
CA GLU A 99 17.16 -7.16 8.06
C GLU A 99 17.37 -6.01 7.08
N ALA A 100 16.64 -4.91 7.30
CA ALA A 100 16.87 -3.67 6.57
C ALA A 100 18.28 -3.14 6.88
N ALA A 101 18.96 -2.61 5.85
CA ALA A 101 20.19 -1.87 6.09
C ALA A 101 19.91 -0.67 7.02
N PRO A 102 20.83 -0.34 7.95
CA PRO A 102 20.67 0.79 8.87
C PRO A 102 20.66 2.15 8.16
#